data_AF-A0A8B5XEP9-F1
#
_entry.id   AF-A0A8B5XEP9-F1
#
_cell.length_a   1.000
_cell.length_b   1.000
_cell.length_c   1.000
_cell.angle_alpha   90.00
_cell.angle_beta   90.00
_cell.angle_gamma   90.00
#
_symmetry.space_group_name_H-M   'P 1'
#
loop_
_entity.id
_entity.type
_entity.pdbx_description
1 polymer ?
#
loop_
_entity_poly.entity_id
_entity_poly.type
_entity_poly.pdbx_seq_one_letter_code
_entity_poly.pdbx_strand_id
1 'polypeptide(L)'
;MAFREVLGVYKDLDTAVAATDAFADAGFTREDFDVLTNAPYPEGAFGEDPGRHRLFMFPLIGAASGFAVGLLITAGTQLAYPLVTYGMPLLSIPPMIVIMYEGTMLGALIFTVLGVLFESRLPRLRLGVYDKRITYGSIGILARVPADRIDDAEKALRSVEHENIVSENDNGDVISENEYEPRGAQA
;
A
#
# COMPACT_ATOMS: atom_id res chain seq x y z
N MET A 1 -6.58 17.84 14.90
CA MET A 1 -7.17 18.45 13.69
C MET A 1 -7.91 17.34 12.97
N ALA A 2 -9.17 17.54 12.59
CA ALA A 2 -9.92 16.56 11.82
C ALA A 2 -9.44 16.63 10.36
N PHE A 3 -9.01 15.50 9.82
CA PHE A 3 -8.72 15.36 8.39
C PHE A 3 -10.01 14.97 7.68
N ARG A 4 -10.17 15.46 6.45
CA ARG A 4 -11.29 15.11 5.57
C ARG A 4 -10.75 14.72 4.20
N GLU A 5 -11.54 13.93 3.51
CA GLU A 5 -11.19 13.41 2.19
C GLU A 5 -12.10 14.01 1.12
N VAL A 6 -11.49 14.43 0.01
CA VAL A 6 -12.18 14.85 -1.21
C VAL A 6 -11.54 14.14 -2.41
N LEU A 7 -12.37 13.63 -3.30
CA LEU A 7 -11.98 12.84 -4.46
C LEU A 7 -12.45 13.52 -5.73
N GLY A 8 -11.53 13.88 -6.62
CA GLY A 8 -11.83 14.27 -7.99
C GLY A 8 -11.68 13.07 -8.92
N VAL A 9 -12.65 12.84 -9.81
CA VAL A 9 -12.63 11.76 -10.79
C VAL A 9 -12.49 12.36 -12.19
N TYR A 10 -11.49 11.91 -12.92
CA TYR A 10 -11.08 12.42 -14.22
C TYR A 10 -11.10 11.31 -15.26
N LYS A 11 -11.50 11.65 -16.48
CA LYS A 11 -11.65 10.68 -17.57
C LYS A 11 -10.31 10.32 -18.22
N ASP A 12 -9.47 11.33 -18.45
CA ASP A 12 -8.28 11.23 -19.27
C ASP A 12 -7.02 11.66 -18.48
N LEU A 13 -5.86 11.14 -18.87
CA LEU A 13 -4.59 11.43 -18.21
C LEU A 13 -4.28 12.93 -18.17
N ASP A 14 -4.52 13.65 -19.27
CA ASP A 14 -4.24 15.08 -19.38
C ASP A 14 -5.03 15.89 -18.35
N THR A 15 -6.32 15.55 -18.15
CA THR A 15 -7.17 16.18 -17.14
C THR A 15 -6.73 15.85 -15.72
N ALA A 16 -6.26 14.63 -15.47
CA ALA A 16 -5.74 14.24 -14.17
C ALA A 16 -4.41 14.95 -13.85
N VAL A 17 -3.50 15.07 -14.82
CA VAL A 17 -2.23 15.79 -14.64
C VAL A 17 -2.49 17.28 -14.40
N ALA A 18 -3.37 17.90 -15.20
CA ALA A 18 -3.76 19.29 -15.00
C ALA A 18 -4.37 19.52 -13.61
N ALA A 19 -5.14 18.55 -13.09
CA ALA A 19 -5.68 18.63 -11.74
C ALA A 19 -4.58 18.49 -10.66
N THR A 20 -3.59 17.61 -10.84
CA THR A 20 -2.44 17.55 -9.91
C THR A 20 -1.60 18.83 -9.93
N ASP A 21 -1.45 19.47 -11.09
CA ASP A 21 -0.75 20.76 -11.22
C ASP A 21 -1.53 21.89 -10.54
N ALA A 22 -2.84 21.97 -10.76
CA ALA A 22 -3.71 22.93 -10.08
C ALA A 22 -3.71 22.74 -8.55
N PHE A 23 -3.61 21.49 -8.09
CA PHE A 23 -3.49 21.15 -6.68
C PHE A 23 -2.14 21.59 -6.09
N ALA A 24 -1.05 21.41 -6.84
CA ALA A 24 0.27 21.89 -6.46
C ALA A 24 0.34 23.44 -6.43
N ASP A 25 -0.27 24.12 -7.41
CA ASP A 25 -0.39 25.58 -7.46
C ASP A 25 -1.18 26.16 -6.28
N ALA A 26 -2.16 25.41 -5.76
CA ALA A 26 -2.89 25.74 -4.54
C ALA A 26 -2.07 25.52 -3.24
N GLY A 27 -0.80 25.12 -3.35
CA GLY A 27 0.11 24.97 -2.22
C GLY A 27 -0.15 23.72 -1.38
N PHE A 28 -0.70 22.66 -2.00
CA PHE A 28 -0.74 21.33 -1.39
C PHE A 28 0.52 20.55 -1.75
N THR A 29 0.96 19.71 -0.82
CA THR A 29 2.14 18.87 -1.00
C THR A 29 1.73 17.47 -1.45
N ARG A 30 2.69 16.67 -1.93
CA ARG A 30 2.46 15.29 -2.36
C ARG A 30 1.91 14.39 -1.26
N GLU A 31 2.20 14.70 0.00
CA GLU A 31 1.70 13.92 1.14
C GLU A 31 0.20 14.16 1.41
N ASP A 32 -0.36 15.21 0.80
CA ASP A 32 -1.76 15.60 0.96
C ASP A 32 -2.69 14.93 -0.06
N PHE A 33 -2.17 14.27 -1.10
CA PHE A 33 -3.00 13.61 -2.13
C PHE A 33 -2.43 12.31 -2.68
N ASP A 34 -3.31 11.35 -2.97
CA ASP A 34 -3.03 10.07 -3.60
C ASP A 34 -3.67 10.03 -5.00
N VAL A 35 -2.95 9.47 -5.98
CA VAL A 35 -3.50 9.20 -7.32
C VAL A 35 -3.99 7.75 -7.38
N LEU A 36 -5.27 7.57 -7.66
CA LEU A 36 -5.94 6.29 -7.76
C LEU A 36 -6.17 5.94 -9.23
N THR A 37 -5.58 4.84 -9.69
CA THR A 37 -5.70 4.38 -11.08
C THR A 37 -5.91 2.86 -11.12
N ASN A 38 -6.61 2.38 -12.15
CA ASN A 38 -6.72 0.95 -12.44
C ASN A 38 -5.54 0.41 -13.28
N ALA A 39 -4.83 1.29 -13.98
CA ALA A 39 -3.73 0.92 -14.87
C ALA A 39 -2.38 1.48 -14.38
N PRO A 40 -1.26 0.78 -14.61
CA PRO A 40 0.06 1.29 -14.27
C PRO A 40 0.43 2.43 -15.21
N TYR A 41 0.79 3.59 -14.65
CA TYR A 41 1.39 4.70 -15.39
C TYR A 41 2.91 4.75 -15.13
N PRO A 42 3.71 5.26 -16.07
CA PRO A 42 5.14 5.46 -15.86
C PRO A 42 5.40 6.36 -14.64
N GLU A 43 6.46 6.06 -13.89
CA GLU A 43 6.92 6.92 -12.79
C GLU A 43 7.11 8.36 -13.29
N GLY A 44 6.57 9.32 -12.54
CA GLY A 44 6.64 10.73 -12.92
C GLY A 44 5.55 11.20 -13.89
N ALA A 45 4.64 10.31 -14.35
CA ALA A 45 3.49 10.71 -15.16
C ALA A 45 2.60 11.75 -14.47
N PHE A 46 2.55 11.71 -13.13
CA PHE A 46 1.85 12.68 -12.30
C PHE A 46 2.82 13.62 -11.58
N GLY A 47 4.10 13.67 -11.95
CA GLY A 47 5.15 14.46 -11.27
C GLY A 47 5.70 13.85 -9.97
N GLU A 48 5.67 12.52 -9.85
CA GLU A 48 6.15 11.76 -8.69
C GLU A 48 7.67 11.89 -8.48
N ASP A 49 8.09 12.00 -7.21
CA ASP A 49 9.48 11.78 -6.77
C ASP A 49 9.54 10.37 -6.14
N PRO A 50 10.48 9.48 -6.52
CA PRO A 50 10.51 8.11 -6.05
C PRO A 50 10.49 8.00 -4.51
N GLY A 51 9.38 7.48 -3.98
CA GLY A 51 9.23 7.17 -2.56
C GLY A 51 10.31 6.22 -2.08
N ARG A 52 11.04 6.60 -1.03
CA ARG A 52 12.10 5.76 -0.44
C ARG A 52 11.51 4.68 0.45
N HIS A 53 11.17 3.53 -0.13
CA HIS A 53 10.68 2.39 0.64
C HIS A 53 11.83 1.61 1.32
N ARG A 54 11.68 1.33 2.62
CA ARG A 54 12.66 0.52 3.40
C ARG A 54 12.27 -0.95 3.49
N LEU A 55 11.35 -1.39 2.64
CA LEU A 55 10.73 -2.71 2.70
C LEU A 55 11.75 -3.87 2.66
N PHE A 56 12.89 -3.68 1.99
CA PHE A 56 13.95 -4.69 1.88
C PHE A 56 14.59 -5.09 3.23
N MET A 57 14.48 -4.26 4.27
CA MET A 57 15.06 -4.56 5.57
C MET A 57 14.29 -5.65 6.33
N PHE A 58 12.97 -5.74 6.16
CA PHE A 58 12.14 -6.73 6.86
C PHE A 58 12.52 -8.18 6.49
N PRO A 59 12.61 -8.57 5.20
CA PRO A 59 13.05 -9.91 4.83
C PRO A 59 14.45 -10.25 5.37
N LEU A 60 15.37 -9.28 5.44
CA LEU A 60 16.74 -9.52 5.93
C LEU A 60 16.74 -9.89 7.42
N ILE A 61 15.99 -9.14 8.24
CA ILE A 61 15.81 -9.43 9.67
C ILE A 61 15.10 -10.77 9.85
N GLY A 62 14.06 -11.01 9.04
CA GLY A 62 13.34 -12.29 9.01
C GLY A 62 14.23 -13.48 8.70
N ALA A 63 15.05 -13.38 7.65
CA ALA A 63 16.01 -14.41 7.27
C ALA A 63 17.01 -14.71 8.38
N ALA A 64 17.60 -13.67 8.99
CA ALA A 64 18.53 -13.84 10.10
C ALA A 64 17.88 -14.52 11.32
N SER A 65 16.65 -14.12 11.66
CA SER A 65 15.89 -14.74 12.76
C SER A 65 15.51 -16.19 12.46
N GLY A 66 15.08 -16.48 11.23
CA GLY A 66 14.72 -17.83 10.78
C GLY A 66 15.93 -18.77 10.73
N PHE A 67 17.08 -18.26 10.29
CA PHE A 67 18.36 -18.97 10.35
C PHE A 67 18.75 -19.31 11.78
N ALA A 68 18.67 -18.33 12.70
CA ALA A 68 19.01 -18.54 14.11
C ALA A 68 18.09 -19.58 14.77
N VAL A 69 16.79 -19.53 14.48
CA VAL A 69 15.81 -20.52 14.96
C VAL A 69 16.07 -21.90 14.36
N GLY A 70 16.34 -21.99 13.04
CA GLY A 70 16.67 -23.25 12.39
C GLY A 70 17.94 -23.91 12.94
N LEU A 71 18.98 -23.10 13.20
CA LEU A 71 20.19 -23.55 13.89
C LEU A 71 19.88 -24.04 15.31
N LEU A 72 19.10 -23.27 16.07
CA LEU A 72 18.74 -23.60 17.44
C LEU A 72 17.92 -24.89 17.53
N ILE A 73 16.95 -25.09 16.63
CA ILE A 73 16.14 -26.32 16.63
C ILE A 73 17.00 -27.51 16.24
N THR A 74 17.80 -27.42 15.19
CA THR A 74 18.63 -28.55 14.74
C THR A 74 19.72 -28.90 15.74
N ALA A 75 20.60 -27.96 16.06
CA ALA A 75 21.70 -28.21 16.99
C ALA A 75 21.20 -28.43 18.43
N GLY A 76 20.21 -27.65 18.88
CA GLY A 76 19.67 -27.74 20.23
C GLY A 76 18.98 -29.08 20.48
N THR A 77 18.18 -29.59 19.55
CA THR A 77 17.54 -30.91 19.72
C THR A 77 18.56 -32.05 19.70
N GLN A 78 19.55 -32.00 18.79
CA GLN A 78 20.62 -33.00 18.71
C GLN A 78 21.49 -33.02 19.97
N LEU A 79 21.74 -31.87 20.60
CA LEU A 79 22.49 -31.78 21.85
C LEU A 79 21.65 -32.18 23.08
N ALA A 80 20.35 -31.83 23.08
CA ALA A 80 19.46 -32.14 24.19
C ALA A 80 19.12 -33.64 24.27
N TYR A 81 19.02 -34.31 23.12
CA TYR A 81 18.74 -35.75 23.05
C TYR A 81 19.66 -36.44 22.04
N PRO A 82 20.90 -36.76 22.45
CA PRO A 82 21.89 -37.27 21.52
C PRO A 82 21.58 -38.72 21.12
N LEU A 83 21.09 -38.90 19.89
CA LEU A 83 20.83 -40.20 19.28
C LEU A 83 21.86 -40.47 18.19
N VAL A 84 22.64 -41.55 18.36
CA VAL A 84 23.57 -42.01 17.33
C VAL A 84 22.80 -42.81 16.29
N THR A 85 22.49 -42.17 15.16
CA THR A 85 21.81 -42.80 14.04
C THR A 85 22.83 -43.14 12.96
N TYR A 86 22.88 -44.42 12.56
CA TYR A 86 23.67 -44.89 11.41
C TYR A 86 25.18 -44.56 11.47
N GLY A 87 25.75 -44.36 12.67
CA GLY A 87 27.15 -44.00 12.85
C GLY A 87 27.53 -42.59 12.37
N MET A 88 26.55 -41.75 12.06
CA MET A 88 26.79 -40.36 11.64
C MET A 88 27.18 -39.47 12.83
N PRO A 89 27.95 -38.39 12.60
CA PRO A 89 28.23 -37.42 13.65
C PRO A 89 26.95 -36.79 14.17
N LEU A 90 26.93 -36.46 15.46
CA LEU A 90 25.75 -35.92 16.14
C LEU A 90 25.26 -34.61 15.51
N LEU A 91 26.19 -33.71 15.18
CA LEU A 91 25.94 -32.48 14.42
C LEU A 91 26.23 -32.73 12.93
N SER A 92 25.32 -33.44 12.26
CA SER A 92 25.44 -33.76 10.84
C SER A 92 25.05 -32.55 9.97
N ILE A 93 26.03 -31.89 9.37
CA ILE A 93 25.84 -30.66 8.59
C ILE A 93 24.88 -30.83 7.39
N PRO A 94 24.96 -31.89 6.55
CA PRO A 94 24.11 -32.01 5.37
C PRO A 94 22.59 -31.94 5.65
N PRO A 95 22.02 -32.70 6.62
CA PRO A 95 20.61 -32.57 6.95
C PRO A 95 20.27 -31.26 7.69
N MET A 96 21.20 -30.71 8.48
CA MET A 96 20.98 -29.45 9.19
C MET A 96 20.79 -28.27 8.24
N ILE A 97 21.61 -28.19 7.17
CA ILE A 97 21.53 -27.11 6.18
C ILE A 97 20.15 -27.04 5.52
N VAL A 98 19.51 -28.19 5.24
CA VAL A 98 18.17 -28.22 4.64
C VAL A 98 17.16 -27.53 5.55
N ILE A 99 17.16 -27.87 6.84
CA ILE A 99 16.24 -27.27 7.81
C ILE A 99 16.56 -25.79 8.03
N MET A 100 17.84 -25.43 8.10
CA MET A 100 18.27 -24.04 8.24
C MET A 100 17.88 -23.20 7.02
N TYR A 101 17.97 -23.75 5.81
CA TYR A 101 17.55 -23.11 4.56
C TYR A 101 16.05 -22.82 4.59
N GLU A 102 15.22 -23.83 4.90
CA GLU A 102 13.77 -23.66 5.00
C GLU A 102 13.39 -22.68 6.11
N GLY A 103 14.05 -22.74 7.27
CA GLY A 103 13.85 -21.78 8.36
C GLY A 103 14.19 -20.34 7.96
N THR A 104 15.27 -20.15 7.20
CA THR A 104 15.67 -18.85 6.66
C THR A 104 14.63 -18.31 5.68
N MET A 105 14.19 -19.13 4.71
CA MET A 105 13.15 -18.74 3.75
C MET A 105 11.82 -18.42 4.42
N LEU A 106 11.39 -19.25 5.36
CA LEU A 106 10.16 -19.04 6.11
C LEU A 106 10.22 -17.74 6.92
N GLY A 107 11.32 -17.50 7.63
CA GLY A 107 11.54 -16.26 8.38
C GLY A 107 11.49 -15.03 7.47
N ALA A 108 12.16 -15.09 6.31
CA ALA A 108 12.12 -14.03 5.32
C ALA A 108 10.70 -13.76 4.81
N LEU A 109 9.93 -14.80 4.47
CA LEU A 109 8.55 -14.68 3.98
C LEU A 109 7.62 -14.06 5.02
N ILE A 110 7.65 -14.55 6.27
CA ILE A 110 6.79 -14.03 7.34
C ILE A 110 7.08 -12.55 7.58
N PHE A 111 8.35 -12.17 7.70
CA PHE A 111 8.71 -10.77 7.92
C PHE A 111 8.43 -9.90 6.70
N THR A 112 8.51 -10.43 5.48
CA THR A 112 8.10 -9.69 4.27
C THR A 112 6.63 -9.34 4.34
N VAL A 113 5.77 -10.31 4.66
CA VAL A 113 4.32 -10.08 4.80
C VAL A 113 4.04 -9.08 5.92
N LEU A 114 4.69 -9.24 7.08
CA LEU A 114 4.56 -8.27 8.18
C LEU A 114 5.04 -6.88 7.77
N GLY A 115 6.18 -6.79 7.08
CA GLY A 115 6.74 -5.54 6.59
C GLY A 115 5.80 -4.81 5.64
N VAL A 116 5.17 -5.53 4.70
CA VAL A 116 4.14 -4.98 3.82
C VAL A 116 2.94 -4.49 4.63
N LEU A 117 2.44 -5.28 5.58
CA LEU A 117 1.31 -4.87 6.41
C LEU A 117 1.60 -3.59 7.21
N PHE A 118 2.80 -3.47 7.80
CA PHE A 118 3.20 -2.28 8.57
C PHE A 118 3.47 -1.07 7.67
N GLU A 119 4.24 -1.23 6.59
CA GLU A 119 4.61 -0.11 5.69
C GLU A 119 3.38 0.41 4.94
N SER A 120 2.51 -0.49 4.47
CA SER A 120 1.25 -0.14 3.80
C SER A 120 0.15 0.29 4.78
N ARG A 121 0.41 0.28 6.10
CA ARG A 121 -0.55 0.65 7.16
C ARG A 121 -1.87 -0.12 7.09
N LEU A 122 -1.79 -1.42 6.79
CA LEU A 122 -2.92 -2.33 6.77
C LEU A 122 -3.11 -2.97 8.17
N PRO A 123 -4.35 -3.30 8.58
CA PRO A 123 -5.61 -3.14 7.87
C PRO A 123 -6.22 -1.74 8.02
N ARG A 124 -6.53 -1.09 6.90
CA ARG A 124 -7.25 0.19 6.90
C ARG A 124 -8.74 -0.08 7.14
N LEU A 125 -9.19 0.09 8.39
CA LEU A 125 -10.57 -0.24 8.82
C LEU A 125 -11.66 0.66 8.23
N ARG A 126 -11.29 1.86 7.75
CA ARG A 126 -12.20 2.76 7.02
C ARG A 126 -11.69 2.92 5.60
N LEU A 127 -12.43 2.34 4.64
CA LEU A 127 -12.30 2.75 3.25
C LEU A 127 -12.76 4.20 3.18
N GLY A 128 -11.86 5.06 2.73
CA GLY A 128 -12.14 6.47 2.50
C GLY A 128 -13.15 6.70 1.39
N VAL A 129 -13.23 7.95 0.93
CA VAL A 129 -14.03 8.30 -0.24
C VAL A 129 -13.51 7.54 -1.48
N TYR A 130 -14.38 6.78 -2.15
CA TYR A 130 -14.01 6.01 -3.34
C TYR A 130 -15.16 5.96 -4.36
N ASP A 131 -14.83 6.23 -5.63
CA ASP A 131 -15.76 6.11 -6.76
C ASP A 131 -15.42 4.88 -7.62
N LYS A 132 -16.43 4.05 -7.92
CA LYS A 132 -16.27 2.84 -8.74
C LYS A 132 -15.81 3.13 -10.17
N ARG A 133 -16.04 4.34 -10.71
CA ARG A 133 -15.54 4.76 -12.03
C ARG A 133 -14.04 4.57 -12.16
N ILE A 134 -13.29 4.72 -11.05
CA ILE A 134 -11.85 4.47 -11.02
C ILE A 134 -11.54 3.01 -11.37
N THR A 135 -12.33 2.06 -10.89
CA THR A 135 -12.18 0.64 -11.24
C THR A 135 -12.46 0.37 -12.73
N TYR A 136 -13.27 1.21 -13.38
CA TYR A 136 -13.63 1.07 -14.80
C TYR A 136 -12.71 1.84 -15.76
N GLY A 137 -11.69 2.54 -15.25
CA GLY A 137 -10.66 3.20 -16.08
C GLY A 137 -10.54 4.70 -15.89
N SER A 138 -11.40 5.35 -15.09
CA SER A 138 -11.19 6.75 -14.71
C SER A 138 -10.01 6.88 -13.73
N ILE A 139 -9.43 8.07 -13.65
CA ILE A 139 -8.33 8.39 -12.73
C ILE A 139 -8.90 9.21 -11.57
N GLY A 140 -8.63 8.78 -10.34
CA GLY A 140 -9.03 9.49 -9.12
C GLY A 140 -7.88 10.28 -8.51
N ILE A 141 -8.13 11.49 -8.04
CA ILE A 141 -7.20 12.25 -7.19
C ILE A 141 -7.87 12.40 -5.82
N LEU A 142 -7.35 11.67 -4.84
CA LEU A 142 -7.86 11.65 -3.48
C LEU A 142 -7.00 12.58 -2.62
N ALA A 143 -7.54 13.72 -2.22
CA ALA A 143 -6.89 14.62 -1.28
C ALA A 143 -7.35 14.33 0.15
N ARG A 144 -6.40 14.16 1.07
CA ARG A 144 -6.64 14.08 2.51
C ARG A 144 -6.02 15.30 3.18
N VAL A 145 -6.86 16.29 3.48
CA VAL A 145 -6.43 17.59 3.99
C VAL A 145 -7.05 17.91 5.34
N PRO A 146 -6.43 18.79 6.13
CA PRO A 146 -7.07 19.39 7.30
C PRO A 146 -8.41 20.05 6.92
N ALA A 147 -9.43 19.94 7.79
CA ALA A 147 -10.79 20.43 7.52
C ALA A 147 -10.88 21.93 7.17
N ASP A 148 -9.88 22.73 7.54
CA ASP A 148 -9.74 24.15 7.21
C ASP A 148 -9.32 24.42 5.76
N ARG A 149 -8.74 23.43 5.07
CA ARG A 149 -8.26 23.53 3.68
C ARG A 149 -9.11 22.75 2.67
N ILE A 150 -10.22 22.13 3.10
CA ILE A 150 -11.04 21.31 2.21
C ILE A 150 -11.67 22.13 1.07
N ASP A 151 -12.10 23.36 1.36
CA ASP A 151 -12.70 24.25 0.35
C ASP A 151 -11.69 24.62 -0.74
N ASP A 152 -10.42 24.80 -0.37
CA ASP A 152 -9.35 25.10 -1.33
C ASP A 152 -9.01 23.89 -2.17
N ALA A 153 -9.00 22.70 -1.55
CA ALA A 153 -8.81 21.43 -2.25
C ALA A 153 -9.94 21.15 -3.25
N GLU A 154 -11.19 21.35 -2.84
CA GLU A 154 -12.35 21.16 -3.71
C GLU A 154 -12.35 22.17 -4.88
N LYS A 155 -12.01 23.44 -4.62
CA LYS A 155 -11.88 24.45 -5.70
C LYS A 155 -10.80 24.08 -6.71
N ALA A 156 -9.65 23.59 -6.26
CA ALA A 156 -8.57 23.16 -7.14
C ALA A 156 -9.02 22.00 -8.02
N LEU A 157 -9.67 20.98 -7.45
CA LEU A 157 -10.21 19.84 -8.21
C LEU A 157 -11.30 20.26 -9.21
N ARG A 158 -12.16 21.23 -8.84
CA ARG A 158 -13.21 21.79 -9.69
C ARG A 158 -12.71 22.67 -10.84
N SER A 159 -11.50 23.22 -10.74
CA SER A 159 -10.96 24.13 -11.77
C SER A 159 -10.61 23.43 -13.08
N VAL A 160 -10.54 22.09 -13.08
CA VAL A 160 -10.23 21.26 -14.24
C VAL A 160 -11.49 20.46 -14.64
N GLU A 161 -11.61 20.12 -15.93
CA GLU A 161 -12.69 19.25 -16.42
C GLU A 161 -12.69 17.92 -15.67
N HIS A 162 -13.81 17.59 -15.01
CA HIS A 162 -13.97 16.43 -14.13
C HIS A 162 -15.27 15.69 -14.44
N GLU A 163 -15.28 14.37 -14.21
CA GLU A 163 -16.49 13.54 -14.35
C GLU A 163 -17.35 13.52 -13.09
N ASN A 164 -16.71 13.59 -11.92
CA ASN A 164 -17.36 13.55 -10.63
C ASN A 164 -16.45 14.15 -9.55
N ILE A 165 -17.05 14.74 -8.53
CA ILE A 165 -16.37 15.10 -7.29
C ILE A 165 -17.15 14.52 -6.13
N VAL A 166 -16.42 13.88 -5.23
CA VAL A 166 -17.00 13.20 -4.06
C VAL A 166 -16.29 13.74 -2.82
N SER A 167 -17.03 14.26 -1.85
CA SER A 167 -16.49 14.82 -0.62
C SER A 167 -17.08 14.13 0.62
N GLU A 168 -16.30 14.06 1.69
CA GLU A 168 -16.75 13.57 2.99
C GLU A 168 -17.35 14.72 3.81
N ASN A 169 -18.60 14.58 4.25
CA ASN A 169 -19.30 15.55 5.09
C ASN A 169 -18.89 15.44 6.58
N ASP A 170 -19.25 16.44 7.40
CA ASP A 170 -18.95 16.49 8.86
C ASP A 170 -19.37 15.23 9.65
N ASN A 171 -20.36 14.48 9.16
CA ASN A 171 -20.87 13.25 9.77
C ASN A 171 -20.15 11.97 9.29
N GLY A 172 -19.19 12.06 8.36
CA GLY A 172 -18.58 10.92 7.68
C GLY A 172 -19.43 10.34 6.54
N ASP A 173 -20.49 11.05 6.14
CA ASP A 173 -21.32 10.69 5.00
C ASP A 173 -20.64 11.12 3.70
N VAL A 174 -20.61 10.22 2.72
CA VAL A 174 -20.04 10.48 1.40
C VAL A 174 -21.06 11.23 0.55
N ILE A 175 -20.74 12.47 0.15
CA ILE A 175 -21.55 13.24 -0.79
C ILE A 175 -20.92 13.12 -2.17
N SER A 176 -21.64 12.53 -3.12
CA SER A 176 -21.24 12.54 -4.53
C SER A 176 -22.04 13.59 -5.30
N GLU A 177 -21.37 14.36 -6.15
CA GLU A 177 -22.03 15.31 -7.05
C GLU A 177 -22.89 14.60 -8.12
N ASN A 178 -22.49 13.39 -8.51
CA ASN A 178 -23.19 12.60 -9.51
C ASN A 178 -23.33 11.15 -9.02
N GLU A 179 -24.56 10.68 -8.83
CA GLU A 179 -24.82 9.30 -8.42
C GLU A 179 -24.41 8.37 -9.57
N TYR A 180 -23.49 7.44 -9.29
CA TYR A 180 -23.04 6.48 -10.29
C TYR A 180 -24.11 5.41 -10.50
N GLU A 181 -24.87 5.53 -11.59
CA GLU A 181 -25.73 4.45 -12.07
C GLU A 181 -24.89 3.51 -12.96
N PRO A 182 -24.66 2.25 -12.56
CA PRO A 182 -23.83 1.33 -13.33
C PRO A 182 -24.47 1.06 -14.69
N ARG A 183 -23.91 1.65 -15.76
CA ARG A 183 -24.24 1.29 -17.13
C ARG A 183 -23.74 -0.12 -17.42
N GLY A 184 -24.61 -1.12 -17.21
CA GLY A 184 -24.41 -2.47 -17.70
C GLY A 184 -24.15 -3.53 -16.63
N ALA A 185 -25.14 -3.78 -15.78
CA ALA A 185 -25.47 -5.14 -15.36
C ALA A 185 -26.66 -5.63 -16.18
N GLN A 186 -26.51 -5.67 -17.51
CA GLN A 186 -27.36 -6.50 -18.36
C GLN A 186 -26.50 -7.72 -18.73
N ALA A 187 -27.01 -8.87 -18.30
CA ALA A 187 -26.37 -10.18 -18.26
C ALA A 187 -25.81 -10.68 -19.60
#